data_AF-A0A9W5UWU1-F1
#
_entry.id   AF-A0A9W5UWU1-F1
#
_cell.length_a   1.000
_cell.length_b   1.000
_cell.length_c   1.000
_cell.angle_alpha   90.00
_cell.angle_beta   90.00
_cell.angle_gamma   90.00
#
_symmetry.space_group_name_H-M   'P 1'
#
loop_
_entity.id
_entity.type
_entity.pdbx_description
1 polymer ?
#
loop_
_entity_poly.entity_id
_entity_poly.type
_entity_poly.pdbx_seq_one_letter_code
_entity_poly.pdbx_strand_id
1 'polypeptide(L)'
;MAVVVAHWAEHLVQAYQIWVLGWARPEARGVLGMPFPWLVSSEWLHYGYAIVMLVGLFLLLPGFTGRAKAWWTVALALQFWHHIEHALLLIQAHSSFRIAGEEGPVSILQLVVPRVELHLFYNSVVFIPMLFAMYLHLRPNETERAAMRCSCAGRLVNPRQPAAVVGR
;
A
#
# COMPACT_ATOMS: atom_id res chain seq x y z
N MET A 1 -6.61 -4.43 -4.61
CA MET A 1 -5.57 -4.05 -5.60
C MET A 1 -5.89 -2.76 -6.34
N ALA A 2 -7.09 -2.57 -6.90
CA ALA A 2 -7.44 -1.35 -7.64
C ALA A 2 -7.14 -0.04 -6.88
N VAL A 3 -7.59 0.06 -5.62
CA VAL A 3 -7.34 1.23 -4.75
C VAL A 3 -5.84 1.53 -4.60
N VAL A 4 -5.03 0.48 -4.40
CA VAL A 4 -3.56 0.59 -4.27
C VAL A 4 -2.93 1.10 -5.55
N VAL A 5 -3.36 0.58 -6.71
CA VAL A 5 -2.84 0.97 -8.02
C VAL A 5 -3.24 2.41 -8.36
N ALA A 6 -4.46 2.82 -8.03
CA ALA A 6 -4.91 4.19 -8.23
C ALA A 6 -4.07 5.19 -7.42
N HIS A 7 -3.79 4.86 -6.16
CA HIS A 7 -2.91 5.68 -5.30
C HIS A 7 -1.46 5.71 -5.81
N TRP A 8 -0.95 4.58 -6.30
CA TRP A 8 0.35 4.53 -6.97
C TRP A 8 0.40 5.41 -8.21
N ALA A 9 -0.64 5.41 -9.04
CA ALA A 9 -0.73 6.25 -10.22
C ALA A 9 -0.66 7.73 -9.86
N GLU A 10 -1.33 8.15 -8.77
CA GLU A 10 -1.27 9.52 -8.26
C GLU A 10 0.18 9.95 -7.99
N HIS A 11 0.91 9.17 -7.20
CA HIS A 11 2.28 9.53 -6.81
C HIS A 11 3.30 9.36 -7.93
N LEU A 12 3.14 8.37 -8.83
CA LEU A 12 4.00 8.25 -10.00
C LEU A 12 3.84 9.43 -10.97
N VAL A 13 2.63 9.98 -11.08
CA VAL A 13 2.42 11.18 -11.89
C VAL A 13 2.99 12.42 -11.20
N GLN A 14 2.89 12.54 -9.87
CA GLN A 14 3.59 13.61 -9.13
C GLN A 14 5.10 13.54 -9.35
N ALA A 15 5.68 12.34 -9.25
CA ALA A 15 7.09 12.07 -9.53
C ALA A 15 7.48 12.53 -10.94
N TYR A 16 6.69 12.13 -11.94
CA TYR A 16 6.92 12.49 -13.33
C TYR A 16 6.84 14.01 -13.56
N GLN A 17 5.84 14.68 -12.98
CA GLN A 17 5.68 16.13 -13.05
C GLN A 17 6.91 16.86 -12.48
N ILE A 18 7.46 16.38 -11.36
CA ILE A 18 8.62 17.00 -10.71
C ILE A 18 9.90 16.74 -11.51
N TRP A 19 10.23 15.48 -11.79
CA TRP A 19 11.57 15.12 -12.29
C TRP A 19 11.68 15.09 -13.81
N VAL A 20 10.58 14.89 -14.53
CA VAL A 20 10.59 14.86 -16.00
C VAL A 20 10.10 16.18 -16.59
N LEU A 21 9.01 16.74 -16.05
CA LEU A 21 8.46 18.01 -16.53
C LEU A 21 9.05 19.25 -15.84
N GLY A 22 9.81 19.07 -14.74
CA GLY A 22 10.44 20.16 -14.01
C GLY A 22 9.48 21.07 -13.24
N TRP A 23 8.27 20.60 -12.94
CA TRP A 23 7.28 21.39 -12.21
C TRP A 23 7.70 21.64 -10.77
N ALA A 24 7.32 22.80 -10.23
CA ALA A 24 7.48 23.04 -8.81
C ALA A 24 6.61 22.05 -8.00
N ARG A 25 7.09 21.60 -6.84
CA ARG A 25 6.37 20.63 -5.99
C ARG A 25 4.91 21.03 -5.68
N PRO A 26 4.55 22.30 -5.44
CA PRO A 26 3.15 22.71 -5.22
C PRO A 26 2.24 22.57 -6.47
N GLU A 27 2.85 22.50 -7.66
CA GLU A 27 2.16 22.36 -8.95
C GLU A 27 2.05 20.89 -9.38
N ALA A 28 2.96 20.04 -8.89
CA ALA A 28 2.95 18.60 -9.13
C ALA A 28 1.89 17.87 -8.29
N ARG A 29 0.65 17.89 -8.78
CA ARG A 29 -0.54 17.41 -8.06
C ARG A 29 -0.99 16.00 -8.43
N GLY A 30 -0.31 15.28 -9.32
CA GLY A 30 -0.67 13.90 -9.66
C GLY A 30 -1.80 13.80 -10.69
N VAL A 31 -2.58 12.73 -10.63
CA VAL A 31 -3.68 12.45 -11.58
C VAL A 31 -4.95 13.16 -11.14
N LEU A 32 -5.41 12.90 -9.92
CA LEU A 32 -6.64 13.42 -9.35
C LEU A 32 -6.46 14.82 -8.77
N GLY A 33 -5.28 15.16 -8.26
CA GLY A 33 -5.00 16.50 -7.76
C GLY A 33 -4.95 17.60 -8.82
N MET A 34 -4.79 17.25 -10.09
CA MET A 34 -4.88 18.22 -11.18
C MET A 34 -6.30 18.80 -11.33
N PRO A 35 -7.36 17.97 -11.52
CA PRO A 35 -8.74 18.46 -11.55
C PRO A 35 -9.29 18.83 -10.17
N PHE A 36 -8.78 18.24 -9.08
CA PHE A 36 -9.28 18.46 -7.72
C PHE A 36 -8.14 18.77 -6.73
N PRO A 37 -7.54 19.97 -6.76
CA PRO A 37 -6.36 20.32 -5.96
C PRO A 37 -6.54 20.14 -4.44
N TRP A 38 -7.77 20.35 -3.95
CA TRP A 38 -8.12 20.20 -2.55
C TRP A 38 -7.92 18.77 -2.01
N LEU A 39 -7.93 17.76 -2.89
CA LEU A 39 -7.65 16.38 -2.50
C LEU A 39 -6.21 16.24 -1.98
N VAL A 40 -5.24 16.83 -2.69
CA VAL A 40 -3.80 16.71 -2.36
C VAL A 40 -3.42 17.51 -1.12
N SER A 41 -4.16 18.59 -0.80
CA SER A 41 -3.96 19.36 0.43
C SER A 41 -4.68 18.78 1.64
N SER A 42 -5.55 17.77 1.46
CA SER A 42 -6.38 17.23 2.54
C SER A 42 -5.62 16.18 3.34
N GLU A 43 -5.19 16.52 4.56
CA GLU A 43 -4.62 15.54 5.50
C GLU A 43 -5.65 14.45 5.90
N TRP A 44 -6.95 14.78 5.88
CA TRP A 44 -8.02 13.79 6.07
C TRP A 44 -8.06 12.73 4.98
N LEU A 45 -7.84 13.13 3.72
CA LEU A 45 -7.81 12.17 2.61
C LEU A 45 -6.64 11.20 2.75
N HIS A 46 -5.45 11.72 3.07
CA HIS A 46 -4.24 10.92 3.28
C HIS A 46 -4.43 9.94 4.44
N TYR A 47 -4.92 10.43 5.58
CA TYR A 47 -5.18 9.59 6.75
C TYR A 47 -6.27 8.54 6.49
N GLY A 48 -7.36 8.93 5.81
CA GLY A 48 -8.44 8.02 5.43
C GLY A 48 -7.95 6.89 4.52
N TYR A 49 -7.12 7.20 3.53
CA TYR A 49 -6.48 6.19 2.69
C TYR A 49 -5.59 5.24 3.52
N ALA A 50 -4.77 5.77 4.42
CA ALA A 50 -3.91 4.96 5.28
C ALA A 50 -4.71 3.99 6.17
N ILE A 51 -5.86 4.42 6.69
CA ILE A 51 -6.80 3.57 7.44
C ILE A 51 -7.40 2.47 6.55
N VAL A 52 -7.90 2.82 5.36
CA VAL A 52 -8.46 1.83 4.42
C VAL A 52 -7.43 0.75 4.08
N MET A 53 -6.19 1.15 3.83
CA MET A 53 -5.08 0.23 3.60
C MET A 53 -4.82 -0.68 4.81
N LEU A 54 -4.72 -0.11 6.01
CA LEU A 54 -4.46 -0.87 7.23
C LEU A 54 -5.56 -1.89 7.51
N VAL A 55 -6.83 -1.48 7.39
CA VAL A 55 -7.99 -2.35 7.56
C VAL A 55 -7.98 -3.47 6.51
N GLY A 56 -7.72 -3.14 5.24
CA GLY A 56 -7.63 -4.13 4.16
C GLY A 56 -6.54 -5.17 4.40
N LEU A 57 -5.33 -4.74 4.79
CA LEU A 57 -4.23 -5.64 5.12
C LEU A 57 -4.57 -6.54 6.32
N PHE A 58 -5.15 -5.97 7.37
CA PHE A 58 -5.52 -6.71 8.58
C PHE A 58 -6.61 -7.75 8.31
N LEU A 59 -7.70 -7.37 7.63
CA LEU A 59 -8.83 -8.26 7.35
C LEU A 59 -8.46 -9.41 6.42
N LEU A 60 -7.53 -9.19 5.48
CA LEU A 60 -7.08 -10.22 4.54
C LEU A 60 -5.99 -11.14 5.09
N LEU A 61 -5.29 -10.75 6.17
CA LEU A 61 -4.19 -11.52 6.76
C LEU A 61 -4.54 -13.01 7.04
N PRO A 62 -5.72 -13.37 7.56
CA PRO A 62 -6.07 -14.78 7.82
C PRO A 62 -6.16 -15.65 6.55
N GLY A 63 -6.30 -15.03 5.37
CA GLY A 63 -6.31 -15.73 4.09
C GLY A 63 -4.93 -16.20 3.62
N PHE A 64 -3.85 -15.65 4.16
CA PHE A 64 -2.48 -16.00 3.78
C PHE A 64 -1.90 -17.10 4.69
N THR A 65 -1.11 -18.00 4.09
CA THR A 65 -0.38 -19.09 4.79
C THR A 65 1.09 -19.10 4.39
N GLY A 66 1.93 -19.79 5.18
CA GLY A 66 3.34 -20.02 4.90
C GLY A 66 4.12 -18.76 4.51
N ARG A 67 4.87 -18.85 3.40
CA ARG A 67 5.74 -17.75 2.94
C ARG A 67 4.94 -16.50 2.56
N ALA A 68 3.78 -16.68 1.95
CA ALA A 68 2.91 -15.58 1.55
C ALA A 68 2.45 -14.77 2.78
N LYS A 69 2.13 -15.45 3.89
CA LYS A 69 1.78 -14.80 5.16
C LYS A 69 2.93 -13.98 5.73
N ALA A 70 4.17 -14.47 5.66
CA ALA A 70 5.33 -13.74 6.15
C ALA A 70 5.47 -12.37 5.45
N TRP A 71 5.41 -12.35 4.12
CA TRP A 71 5.48 -11.11 3.35
C TRP A 71 4.28 -10.19 3.57
N TRP A 72 3.08 -10.75 3.74
CA TRP A 72 1.89 -9.96 4.08
C TRP A 72 2.01 -9.30 5.47
N THR A 73 2.59 -10.01 6.45
CA THR A 73 2.88 -9.45 7.77
C THR A 73 3.92 -8.34 7.69
N VAL A 74 4.96 -8.46 6.86
CA VAL A 74 5.92 -7.38 6.61
C VAL A 74 5.22 -6.15 6.02
N ALA A 75 4.36 -6.35 5.02
CA ALA A 75 3.57 -5.26 4.44
C ALA A 75 2.70 -4.57 5.51
N LEU A 76 2.02 -5.36 6.35
CA LEU A 76 1.18 -4.86 7.43
C LEU A 76 1.98 -4.05 8.46
N ALA A 77 3.15 -4.53 8.88
CA ALA A 77 4.00 -3.82 9.83
C ALA A 77 4.49 -2.47 9.28
N LEU A 78 4.93 -2.45 8.01
CA LEU A 78 5.38 -1.22 7.34
C LEU A 78 4.21 -0.25 7.13
N GLN A 79 3.04 -0.75 6.72
CA GLN A 79 1.84 0.08 6.58
C GLN A 79 1.37 0.63 7.92
N PHE A 80 1.50 -0.13 9.00
CA PHE A 80 1.17 0.33 10.34
C PHE A 80 2.10 1.48 10.78
N TRP A 81 3.41 1.36 10.53
CA TRP A 81 4.34 2.47 10.77
C TRP A 81 4.00 3.70 9.92
N HIS A 82 3.78 3.51 8.62
CA HIS A 82 3.39 4.60 7.73
C HIS A 82 2.07 5.28 8.17
N HIS A 83 1.14 4.51 8.72
CA HIS A 83 -0.08 5.04 9.31
C HIS A 83 0.18 5.92 10.55
N ILE A 84 1.15 5.57 11.41
CA ILE A 84 1.54 6.42 12.55
C ILE A 84 2.05 7.78 12.06
N GLU A 85 2.88 7.81 11.03
CA GLU A 85 3.37 9.06 10.42
C GLU A 85 2.20 9.94 9.93
N HIS A 86 1.20 9.34 9.28
CA HIS A 86 -0.02 10.05 8.88
C HIS A 86 -0.87 10.51 10.07
N ALA A 87 -0.96 9.71 11.13
CA ALA A 87 -1.67 10.10 12.35
C ALA A 87 -1.01 11.34 12.98
N LEU A 88 0.33 11.38 13.02
CA LEU A 88 1.09 12.53 13.51
C LEU A 88 0.82 13.79 12.67
N LEU A 89 0.74 13.67 11.35
CA LEU A 89 0.38 14.79 10.48
C LEU A 89 -1.04 15.30 10.76
N LEU A 90 -2.00 14.38 10.90
CA LEU A 90 -3.39 14.75 11.17
C LEU A 90 -3.54 15.42 12.54
N ILE A 91 -2.87 14.90 13.58
CA ILE A 91 -2.87 15.49 14.92
C ILE A 91 -2.30 16.92 14.88
N GLN A 92 -1.18 17.13 14.19
CA GLN A 92 -0.59 18.47 14.05
C GLN A 92 -1.50 19.41 13.26
N ALA A 93 -2.18 18.92 12.21
CA ALA A 93 -3.13 19.71 11.43
C ALA A 93 -4.34 20.21 12.26
N HIS A 94 -4.68 19.52 13.36
CA HIS A 94 -5.83 19.84 14.22
C HIS A 94 -5.44 20.31 15.62
N SER A 95 -4.17 20.63 15.85
CA SER A 95 -3.68 21.14 17.14
C SER A 95 -2.58 22.17 16.95
N SER A 96 -2.16 22.79 18.05
CA SER A 96 -1.00 23.69 18.07
C SER A 96 0.34 22.96 18.19
N PHE A 97 0.33 21.63 18.38
CA PHE A 97 1.55 20.83 18.49
C PHE A 97 2.31 20.81 17.17
N ARG A 98 3.62 21.04 17.20
CA ARG A 98 4.52 20.98 16.04
C ARG A 98 5.79 20.24 16.41
N ILE A 99 6.20 19.30 15.57
CA ILE A 99 7.47 18.60 15.74
C ILE A 99 8.61 19.55 15.33
N ALA A 100 9.67 19.59 16.14
CA ALA A 100 10.88 20.40 15.88
C ALA A 100 10.65 21.91 15.66
N GLY A 101 9.49 22.45 16.08
CA GLY A 101 9.17 23.87 15.89
C GLY A 101 8.83 24.27 14.45
N GLU A 102 8.56 23.29 13.58
CA GLU A 102 8.16 23.52 12.18
C GLU A 102 6.86 24.32 12.08
N GLU A 103 6.74 25.15 11.03
CA GLU A 103 5.54 25.97 10.81
C GLU A 103 4.31 25.12 10.44
N GLY A 104 4.54 24.01 9.74
CA GLY A 104 3.50 23.12 9.22
C GLY A 104 3.56 21.70 9.81
N PRO A 105 2.52 20.88 9.57
CA PRO A 105 2.54 19.46 9.92
C PRO A 105 3.66 18.71 9.19
N VAL A 106 4.54 18.06 9.97
CA VAL A 106 5.62 17.20 9.48
C VAL A 106 5.61 15.84 10.18
N SER A 107 5.91 14.78 9.46
CA SER A 107 6.13 13.46 10.06
C SER A 107 7.59 13.29 10.49
N ILE A 108 7.93 12.22 11.21
CA ILE A 108 9.27 12.00 11.77
C ILE A 108 10.31 11.92 10.63
N LEU A 109 10.06 11.08 9.62
CA LEU A 109 10.99 10.98 8.49
C LEU A 109 10.95 12.20 7.56
N GLN A 110 9.90 13.03 7.60
CA GLN A 110 9.86 14.27 6.81
C GLN A 110 10.84 15.35 7.28
N LEU A 111 11.39 15.23 8.49
CA LEU A 111 12.43 16.13 8.97
C LEU A 111 13.71 16.07 8.13
N VAL A 112 13.93 14.95 7.43
CA VAL A 112 15.16 14.71 6.66
C VAL A 112 14.90 14.28 5.20
N VAL A 113 13.69 13.83 4.86
CA VAL A 113 13.31 13.45 3.49
C VAL A 113 12.09 14.26 3.05
N PRO A 114 12.09 14.92 1.87
CA PRO A 114 10.92 15.67 1.44
C PRO A 114 9.69 14.77 1.20
N ARG A 115 8.49 15.37 1.34
CA ARG A 115 7.22 14.64 1.43
C ARG A 115 6.99 13.68 0.26
N VAL A 116 7.24 14.11 -0.98
CA VAL A 116 6.91 13.32 -2.19
C VAL A 116 7.79 12.07 -2.28
N GLU A 117 9.09 12.23 -2.07
CA GLU A 117 10.08 11.15 -2.05
C GLU A 117 9.78 10.16 -0.95
N LEU A 118 9.42 10.66 0.23
CA LEU A 118 9.07 9.81 1.35
C LEU A 118 7.79 9.01 1.07
N HIS A 119 6.78 9.60 0.44
CA HIS A 119 5.57 8.88 0.04
C HIS A 119 5.86 7.82 -1.03
N LEU A 120 6.70 8.11 -2.02
CA LEU A 120 7.12 7.11 -3.01
C LEU A 120 7.90 5.96 -2.36
N PHE A 121 8.78 6.28 -1.40
CA PHE A 121 9.50 5.28 -0.62
C PHE A 121 8.53 4.40 0.17
N TYR A 122 7.64 4.98 0.98
CA TYR A 122 6.67 4.22 1.77
C TYR A 122 5.76 3.37 0.89
N ASN A 123 5.24 3.92 -0.21
CA ASN A 123 4.46 3.18 -1.17
C ASN A 123 5.23 1.99 -1.74
N SER A 124 6.52 2.14 -2.03
CA SER A 124 7.39 1.07 -2.51
C SER A 124 7.60 -0.02 -1.47
N VAL A 125 8.01 0.34 -0.25
CA VAL A 125 8.34 -0.65 0.78
C VAL A 125 7.12 -1.37 1.33
N VAL A 126 5.91 -0.83 1.21
CA VAL A 126 4.67 -1.55 1.51
C VAL A 126 4.22 -2.40 0.32
N PHE A 127 4.20 -1.82 -0.89
CA PHE A 127 3.64 -2.48 -2.08
C PHE A 127 4.47 -3.68 -2.54
N ILE A 128 5.80 -3.62 -2.48
CA ILE A 128 6.66 -4.71 -2.92
C ILE A 128 6.41 -5.99 -2.09
N PRO A 129 6.43 -5.96 -0.74
CA PRO A 129 6.00 -7.10 0.08
C PRO A 129 4.58 -7.60 -0.24
N MET A 130 3.62 -6.70 -0.52
CA MET A 130 2.29 -7.12 -0.95
C MET A 130 2.32 -7.90 -2.27
N LEU A 131 3.11 -7.46 -3.25
CA LEU A 131 3.30 -8.19 -4.51
C LEU A 131 3.92 -9.56 -4.28
N PHE A 132 4.97 -9.66 -3.45
CA PHE A 132 5.57 -10.95 -3.09
C PHE A 132 4.57 -11.87 -2.40
N ALA A 133 3.81 -11.35 -1.43
CA ALA A 133 2.78 -12.10 -0.74
C ALA A 133 1.72 -12.63 -1.71
N MET A 134 1.19 -11.78 -2.60
CA MET A 134 0.21 -12.18 -3.60
C MET A 134 0.78 -13.18 -4.62
N TYR A 135 2.02 -12.97 -5.08
CA TYR A 135 2.70 -13.87 -6.00
C TYR A 135 2.85 -15.28 -5.43
N LEU A 136 3.25 -15.37 -4.16
CA LEU A 136 3.40 -16.63 -3.44
C LEU A 136 2.05 -17.26 -3.08
N HIS A 137 1.05 -16.45 -2.71
CA HIS A 137 -0.30 -16.91 -2.39
C HIS A 137 -0.96 -17.61 -3.60
N LEU A 138 -0.72 -17.10 -4.81
CA LEU A 138 -1.20 -17.71 -6.05
C LEU A 138 -0.35 -18.88 -6.54
N ARG A 139 0.82 -19.15 -5.91
CA ARG A 139 1.74 -20.25 -6.23
C ARG A 139 2.15 -21.03 -4.96
N PRO A 140 1.18 -21.59 -4.22
CA PRO A 140 1.48 -22.30 -2.98
C PRO A 140 2.16 -23.64 -3.28
N ASN A 141 3.09 -24.05 -2.41
CA ASN A 141 3.54 -25.45 -2.36
C ASN A 141 2.46 -26.36 -1.75
N GLU A 142 2.69 -27.67 -1.69
CA GLU A 142 1.69 -28.64 -1.21
C GLU A 142 1.26 -28.37 0.24
N THR A 143 2.21 -28.10 1.13
CA THR A 143 1.94 -27.80 2.55
C THR A 143 1.16 -26.50 2.70
N GLU A 144 1.56 -25.45 1.98
CA GLU A 144 0.89 -24.15 1.98
C GLU A 144 -0.55 -24.30 1.47
N ARG A 145 -0.74 -25.06 0.39
CA ARG A 145 -2.04 -25.33 -0.24
C ARG A 145 -2.97 -26.12 0.68
N ALA A 146 -2.46 -27.14 1.37
CA ALA A 146 -3.23 -27.89 2.36
C ALA A 146 -3.70 -27.03 3.53
N ALA A 147 -2.95 -25.97 3.87
CA ALA A 147 -3.30 -25.03 4.94
C ALA A 147 -4.20 -23.87 4.47
N MET A 148 -4.35 -23.64 3.16
CA MET A 148 -5.18 -22.55 2.63
C MET A 148 -6.65 -22.75 2.96
N ARG A 149 -7.33 -21.68 3.39
CA ARG A 149 -8.76 -21.68 3.72
C ARG A 149 -9.65 -21.14 2.61
N CYS A 150 -9.05 -20.63 1.53
CA CYS A 150 -9.74 -20.05 0.38
C CYS A 150 -9.38 -20.82 -0.91
N SER A 151 -10.19 -20.62 -1.95
CA SER A 151 -9.98 -21.19 -3.29
C SER A 151 -9.21 -20.25 -4.24
N CYS A 152 -8.70 -19.11 -3.75
CA CYS A 152 -8.12 -18.03 -4.55
C CYS A 152 -6.92 -18.44 -5.44
N ALA A 153 -6.14 -19.43 -5.02
CA ALA A 153 -4.99 -19.93 -5.80
C ALA A 153 -5.39 -20.85 -6.98
N GLY A 154 -6.70 -21.07 -7.19
CA GLY A 154 -7.23 -21.99 -8.19
C GLY A 154 -6.86 -23.45 -7.92
N ARG A 155 -7.66 -24.37 -8.48
CA ARG A 155 -7.21 -25.74 -8.70
C ARG A 155 -6.34 -25.66 -9.96
N LEU A 156 -5.02 -25.82 -9.85
CA LEU A 156 -4.23 -26.11 -11.04
C LEU A 156 -4.82 -27.41 -11.60
N VAL A 157 -5.55 -27.33 -12.71
CA VAL A 157 -5.91 -28.53 -13.47
C VAL A 157 -4.58 -29.08 -13.95
N ASN A 158 -4.11 -30.13 -13.30
CA ASN A 158 -2.92 -30.83 -13.73
C ASN A 158 -3.25 -31.45 -15.09
N PRO A 159 -2.63 -31.02 -16.21
CA PRO A 159 -2.92 -31.60 -17.52
C PRO A 159 -2.55 -33.09 -17.59
N ARG A 160 -1.84 -33.61 -16.58
CA ARG A 160 -1.42 -35.02 -16.46
C ARG A 160 -2.30 -35.85 -15.52
N GLN A 161 -3.38 -35.31 -14.95
CA GLN A 161 -4.35 -36.16 -14.25
C GLN A 161 -5.36 -36.71 -15.25
N PRO A 162 -5.34 -38.02 -15.58
CA PRO A 162 -6.41 -38.61 -16.36
C PRO A 162 -7.72 -38.39 -15.60
N ALA A 163 -8.74 -37.91 -16.32
CA ALA A 163 -10.08 -37.76 -15.78
C ALA A 163 -10.49 -39.07 -15.10
N ALA A 164 -10.79 -39.02 -13.80
CA ALA A 164 -11.31 -40.18 -13.09
C ALA A 164 -12.58 -40.63 -13.81
N VAL A 165 -12.52 -41.81 -14.43
CA VAL A 165 -13.68 -42.46 -15.04
C VAL A 165 -14.64 -42.77 -13.90
N VAL A 166 -15.72 -42.01 -13.82
CA VAL A 166 -16.85 -42.31 -12.93
C VAL A 166 -17.54 -43.55 -13.52
N GLY A 167 -17.24 -44.72 -12.94
CA GLY A 167 -17.95 -45.97 -13.22
C GLY A 167 -19.39 -45.87 -12.70
N ARG A 168 -20.32 -46.26 -13.57
CA ARG A 168 -21.75 -46.44 -13.27
C ARG A 168 -21.99 -47.71 -12.47
#